data_AF-A0A397GW53-F1
#
_entry.id   AF-A0A397GW53-F1
#
_cell.length_a   1.000
_cell.length_b   1.000
_cell.length_c   1.000
_cell.angle_alpha   90.00
_cell.angle_beta   90.00
_cell.angle_gamma   90.00
#
_symmetry.space_group_name_H-M   'P 1'
#
loop_
_entity.id
_entity.type
_entity.pdbx_description
1 polymer ?
#
loop_
_entity_poly.entity_id
_entity_poly.type
_entity_poly.pdbx_seq_one_letter_code
_entity_poly.pdbx_strand_id
1 'polypeptide(L)'
;MSSATAGERSLIIQNQEHKPRSKTRRNFKMLKFISSILWKQASLQIANARQHTVWLFDNTAYQRVTPKSLGQGRPAWRVEVVACVFEKDSRKDTSKFVATIADLIGLDGEIGTERETRHKITRRLRPFLYQTAPAHTMVIEIPLSDDSIQLRQIGPTDSNGISSQTVDLCSRHLADGTRIRSYLRGWEGEVSMDTVFAGPEGWLLISDIDDTIKYTMTSEPTGILRTTFVESARPIRGTPQLYFHIQRQLVPMWFYLSASPYNLYPFLREFIYTYFTPGTLMLRESSWMDVGSFIRSFTTYTMEYKVNNMERLHRSFPKRQVLCIGDSTQKDPEAYAEIYRRHPTWVKAILIRKVTDVPHLEGKNSPERFRTAFKEIPENVWTVFEEPEEVYQVVDRLSQSIL
;
A
#
# COMPACT_ATOMS: atom_id res chain seq x y z
N MET A 1 -8.50 77.17 -8.40
CA MET A 1 -9.07 77.47 -9.73
C MET A 1 -10.09 76.39 -10.06
N SER A 2 -11.26 76.76 -10.61
CA SER A 2 -12.47 75.91 -10.84
C SER A 2 -13.05 75.24 -9.57
N SER A 3 -14.23 75.56 -9.01
CA SER A 3 -15.56 75.94 -9.54
C SER A 3 -16.12 74.88 -10.50
N ALA A 4 -17.08 74.03 -10.12
CA ALA A 4 -18.52 74.23 -9.85
C ALA A 4 -19.24 73.08 -10.63
N THR A 5 -20.49 72.66 -10.47
CA THR A 5 -21.76 73.26 -9.99
C THR A 5 -22.61 72.23 -9.22
N ALA A 6 -23.76 72.66 -8.68
CA ALA A 6 -24.65 71.87 -7.81
C ALA A 6 -25.97 71.43 -8.49
N GLY A 7 -26.72 70.56 -7.80
CA GLY A 7 -28.17 70.32 -8.00
C GLY A 7 -28.57 68.83 -8.08
N GLU A 8 -29.74 68.40 -7.59
CA GLU A 8 -30.64 68.95 -6.55
C GLU A 8 -31.68 67.87 -6.15
N ARG A 9 -31.99 67.73 -4.84
CA ARG A 9 -33.22 67.11 -4.24
C ARG A 9 -33.51 65.61 -4.58
N SER A 10 -34.22 64.81 -3.79
CA SER A 10 -35.21 65.09 -2.73
C SER A 10 -35.28 63.95 -1.67
N LEU A 11 -35.53 64.33 -0.41
CA LEU A 11 -36.57 63.78 0.50
C LEU A 11 -36.85 62.26 0.43
N ILE A 12 -36.60 61.43 1.48
CA ILE A 12 -37.45 61.14 2.67
C ILE A 12 -36.80 59.93 3.41
N ILE A 13 -36.75 59.74 4.74
CA ILE A 13 -37.27 60.46 5.92
C ILE A 13 -36.32 60.32 7.15
N GLN A 14 -36.75 60.89 8.29
CA GLN A 14 -36.21 60.88 9.67
C GLN A 14 -35.86 59.48 10.27
N ASN A 15 -34.80 59.34 11.12
CA ASN A 15 -34.72 59.66 12.58
C ASN A 15 -35.71 58.83 13.43
N GLN A 16 -35.41 58.25 14.60
CA GLN A 16 -34.39 58.47 15.66
C GLN A 16 -34.14 57.14 16.43
N GLU A 17 -32.90 56.72 16.74
CA GLU A 17 -32.05 56.99 17.93
C GLU A 17 -32.19 56.07 19.18
N HIS A 18 -31.01 55.61 19.64
CA HIS A 18 -30.62 55.23 21.02
C HIS A 18 -31.28 53.97 21.66
N LYS A 19 -30.53 52.86 21.87
CA LYS A 19 -29.55 52.55 22.97
C LYS A 19 -30.22 52.39 24.36
N PRO A 20 -29.71 51.54 25.29
CA PRO A 20 -28.53 50.67 25.24
C PRO A 20 -28.74 49.23 25.84
N ARG A 21 -27.62 48.55 26.14
CA ARG A 21 -27.43 47.41 27.08
C ARG A 21 -27.78 45.98 26.62
N SER A 22 -26.69 45.21 26.47
CA SER A 22 -26.49 43.86 27.05
C SER A 22 -27.60 42.81 26.86
N LYS A 23 -27.38 41.90 25.90
CA LYS A 23 -27.76 40.48 26.03
C LYS A 23 -26.95 39.61 25.06
N THR A 24 -25.93 38.93 25.60
CA THR A 24 -25.22 37.86 24.91
C THR A 24 -26.21 36.78 24.51
N ARG A 25 -26.44 36.58 23.20
CA ARG A 25 -27.51 35.73 22.68
C ARG A 25 -27.14 34.24 22.72
N ARG A 26 -27.02 33.69 23.92
CA ARG A 26 -26.81 32.25 24.18
C ARG A 26 -28.12 31.50 23.97
N ASN A 27 -28.55 31.37 22.71
CA ASN A 27 -29.72 30.58 22.32
C ASN A 27 -29.40 29.07 22.36
N PHE A 28 -29.32 28.52 23.58
CA PHE A 28 -29.52 27.09 23.78
C PHE A 28 -31.03 26.80 23.77
N LYS A 29 -31.53 26.18 22.71
CA LYS A 29 -32.77 25.38 22.78
C LYS A 29 -32.56 24.06 22.03
N MET A 30 -32.46 23.00 22.82
CA MET A 30 -32.59 21.62 22.35
C MET A 30 -33.90 21.43 21.58
N LEU A 31 -33.84 20.80 20.41
CA LEU A 31 -34.89 20.06 19.66
C LEU A 31 -34.33 19.87 18.23
N LYS A 32 -34.11 18.67 17.67
CA LYS A 32 -34.32 17.30 18.14
C LYS A 32 -33.08 16.44 17.80
N PHE A 33 -32.31 16.03 18.80
CA PHE A 33 -31.26 15.01 18.64
C PHE A 33 -31.88 13.60 18.77
N ILE A 34 -32.89 13.30 17.94
CA ILE A 34 -33.47 11.96 17.79
C ILE A 34 -33.75 11.72 16.29
N SER A 35 -32.68 11.63 15.52
CA SER A 35 -32.61 10.66 14.43
C SER A 35 -31.74 9.52 14.93
N SER A 36 -32.34 8.66 15.76
CA SER A 36 -31.86 7.30 16.00
C SER A 36 -32.01 6.51 14.70
N ILE A 37 -31.17 6.83 13.71
CA ILE A 37 -30.87 5.93 12.60
C ILE A 37 -30.36 4.67 13.28
N LEU A 38 -31.11 3.59 13.10
CA LEU A 38 -30.76 2.25 13.51
C LEU A 38 -29.52 1.79 12.74
N TRP A 39 -28.36 2.31 13.13
CA TRP A 39 -27.15 1.51 13.17
C TRP A 39 -27.48 0.36 14.13
N LYS A 40 -28.04 -0.72 13.60
CA LYS A 40 -27.74 -2.04 14.14
C LYS A 40 -26.22 -2.06 14.22
N GLN A 41 -25.66 -1.99 15.43
CA GLN A 41 -24.31 -2.49 15.63
C GLN A 41 -24.36 -3.92 15.07
N ALA A 42 -23.66 -4.13 13.95
CA ALA A 42 -23.54 -5.45 13.38
C ALA A 42 -22.99 -6.32 14.51
N SER A 43 -23.76 -7.34 14.89
CA SER A 43 -23.39 -8.21 16.01
C SER A 43 -22.02 -8.77 15.70
N LEU A 44 -21.03 -8.50 16.56
CA LEU A 44 -19.66 -8.93 16.33
C LEU A 44 -19.65 -10.44 16.12
N GLN A 45 -19.20 -10.85 14.93
CA GLN A 45 -19.14 -12.25 14.54
C GLN A 45 -17.70 -12.77 14.65
N ILE A 46 -17.55 -14.08 14.74
CA ILE A 46 -16.26 -14.76 14.72
C ILE A 46 -16.16 -15.44 13.36
N ALA A 47 -15.11 -15.12 12.60
CA ALA A 47 -14.85 -15.76 11.32
C ALA A 47 -14.64 -17.27 11.53
N ASN A 48 -15.22 -18.09 10.65
CA ASN A 48 -15.10 -19.55 10.69
C ASN A 48 -14.88 -20.16 9.30
N ALA A 49 -14.08 -21.24 9.22
CA ALA A 49 -13.65 -21.88 7.97
C ALA A 49 -14.77 -22.48 7.11
N ARG A 50 -15.95 -22.73 7.70
CA ARG A 50 -17.12 -23.25 6.96
C ARG A 50 -17.77 -22.16 6.11
N GLN A 51 -17.90 -20.96 6.66
CA GLN A 51 -18.61 -19.84 6.02
C GLN A 51 -17.69 -18.78 5.42
N HIS A 52 -16.39 -18.77 5.75
CA HIS A 52 -15.51 -17.66 5.38
C HIS A 52 -14.21 -18.10 4.68
N THR A 53 -13.73 -17.25 3.78
CA THR A 53 -12.34 -17.24 3.31
C THR A 53 -11.61 -16.12 4.04
N VAL A 54 -10.41 -16.39 4.56
CA VAL A 54 -9.58 -15.38 5.22
C VAL A 54 -8.20 -15.33 4.56
N TRP A 55 -7.69 -14.13 4.33
CA TRP A 55 -6.28 -13.91 4.01
C TRP A 55 -5.62 -13.20 5.19
N LEU A 56 -4.44 -13.68 5.61
CA LEU A 56 -3.54 -12.97 6.50
C LEU A 56 -2.35 -12.49 5.67
N PHE A 57 -1.91 -11.25 5.89
CA PHE A 57 -0.82 -10.65 5.13
C PHE A 57 0.50 -10.80 5.88
N ASP A 58 1.53 -11.30 5.19
CA ASP A 58 2.93 -11.26 5.64
C ASP A 58 3.33 -9.83 6.02
N ASN A 59 4.09 -9.70 7.10
CA ASN A 59 4.34 -8.42 7.75
C ASN A 59 5.72 -8.37 8.42
N THR A 60 6.13 -7.15 8.78
CA THR A 60 7.40 -6.90 9.47
C THR A 60 7.13 -6.28 10.84
N ALA A 61 7.55 -6.96 11.90
CA ALA A 61 7.52 -6.44 13.25
C ALA A 61 8.69 -5.46 13.48
N TYR A 62 8.46 -4.42 14.28
CA TYR A 62 9.42 -3.36 14.59
C TYR A 62 9.49 -3.08 16.09
N GLN A 63 10.61 -2.51 16.54
CA GLN A 63 10.77 -2.04 17.92
C GLN A 63 10.51 -0.53 18.01
N ARG A 64 9.74 -0.11 19.02
CA ARG A 64 9.54 1.32 19.28
C ARG A 64 10.84 1.97 19.78
N VAL A 65 11.22 3.09 19.16
CA VAL A 65 12.29 3.96 19.67
C VAL A 65 11.75 4.78 20.85
N THR A 66 11.74 4.19 22.04
CA THR A 66 11.39 4.90 23.28
C THR A 66 12.58 5.80 23.71
N PRO A 67 12.36 7.07 24.09
CA PRO A 67 13.41 7.89 24.66
C PRO A 67 13.99 7.26 25.94
N LYS A 68 15.32 7.24 26.08
CA LYS A 68 16.03 6.62 27.22
C LYS A 68 15.62 7.16 28.60
N SER A 69 14.94 8.30 28.68
CA SER A 69 14.46 8.93 29.91
C SER A 69 13.19 8.30 30.51
N LEU A 70 12.45 7.45 29.78
CA LEU A 70 11.15 6.91 30.19
C LEU A 70 11.17 5.38 30.34
N GLY A 71 11.93 4.93 31.34
CA GLY A 71 11.77 3.61 31.97
C GLY A 71 12.62 2.47 31.38
N GLN A 72 13.08 1.59 32.27
CA GLN A 72 13.87 0.38 31.96
C GLN A 72 13.03 -0.77 31.36
N GLY A 73 12.10 -0.45 30.46
CA GLY A 73 11.34 -1.44 29.71
C GLY A 73 12.14 -1.96 28.52
N ARG A 74 12.30 -3.30 28.39
CA ARG A 74 12.84 -3.91 27.17
C ARG A 74 11.95 -3.54 25.98
N PRO A 75 12.50 -3.31 24.77
CA PRO A 75 11.71 -2.90 23.61
C PRO A 75 10.68 -3.97 23.24
N ALA A 76 9.40 -3.63 23.40
CA ALA A 76 8.31 -4.48 22.94
C ALA A 76 8.24 -4.46 21.40
N TRP A 77 8.16 -5.64 20.81
CA TRP A 77 7.93 -5.81 19.39
C TRP A 77 6.49 -5.42 19.03
N ARG A 78 6.32 -4.64 17.97
CA ARG A 78 5.03 -4.23 17.42
C ARG A 78 4.91 -4.70 15.99
N VAL A 79 3.73 -5.14 15.59
CA VAL A 79 3.48 -5.53 14.21
C VAL A 79 2.10 -5.04 13.79
N GLU A 80 2.01 -4.53 12.57
CA GLU A 80 0.72 -4.31 11.92
C GLU A 80 0.28 -5.62 11.28
N VAL A 81 -0.83 -6.16 11.77
CA VAL A 81 -1.47 -7.34 11.19
C VAL A 81 -2.61 -6.87 10.30
N VAL A 82 -2.56 -7.24 9.03
CA VAL A 82 -3.63 -7.00 8.06
C VAL A 82 -4.29 -8.34 7.72
N ALA A 83 -5.61 -8.38 7.84
CA ALA A 83 -6.44 -9.53 7.50
C ALA A 83 -7.65 -9.11 6.67
N CYS A 84 -8.03 -9.94 5.70
CA CYS A 84 -9.23 -9.76 4.88
C CYS A 84 -10.16 -10.96 5.08
N VAL A 85 -11.45 -10.72 5.36
CA VAL A 85 -12.48 -11.75 5.54
C VAL A 85 -13.54 -11.61 4.45
N PHE A 86 -13.88 -12.74 3.84
CA PHE A 86 -14.86 -12.85 2.77
C PHE A 86 -15.85 -13.97 3.04
N GLU A 87 -17.08 -13.82 2.55
CA GLU A 87 -18.10 -14.87 2.52
C GLU A 87 -17.67 -15.99 1.55
N LYS A 88 -17.75 -17.24 1.98
CA LYS A 88 -17.45 -18.42 1.16
C LYS A 88 -18.58 -18.64 0.14
N ASP A 89 -18.22 -19.07 -1.06
CA ASP A 89 -19.11 -19.28 -2.20
C ASP A 89 -19.98 -18.07 -2.62
N SER A 90 -19.65 -16.86 -2.17
CA SER A 90 -20.23 -15.59 -2.60
C SER A 90 -19.81 -15.19 -4.03
N ARG A 91 -20.13 -16.04 -5.01
CA ARG A 91 -19.87 -15.77 -6.42
C ARG A 91 -20.97 -14.86 -6.99
N LYS A 92 -20.68 -13.56 -7.10
CA LYS A 92 -21.31 -12.73 -8.15
C LYS A 92 -21.06 -13.37 -9.51
N ASP A 93 -21.98 -13.18 -10.47
CA ASP A 93 -21.83 -13.73 -11.82
C ASP A 93 -20.49 -13.27 -12.44
N THR A 94 -19.56 -14.22 -12.56
CA THR A 94 -18.22 -13.99 -13.08
C THR A 94 -18.25 -13.79 -14.60
N SER A 95 -19.28 -14.31 -15.28
CA SER A 95 -19.37 -14.41 -16.73
C SER A 95 -19.33 -13.03 -17.39
N LYS A 96 -20.08 -12.06 -16.82
CA LYS A 96 -20.07 -10.68 -17.30
C LYS A 96 -18.70 -10.02 -17.20
N PHE A 97 -17.97 -10.21 -16.10
CA PHE A 97 -16.63 -9.63 -15.92
C PHE A 97 -15.58 -10.30 -16.80
N VAL A 98 -15.66 -11.62 -16.97
CA VAL A 98 -14.80 -12.38 -17.90
C VAL A 98 -15.03 -11.90 -19.35
N ALA A 99 -16.29 -11.72 -19.76
CA ALA A 99 -16.62 -11.15 -21.06
C ALA A 99 -16.08 -9.72 -21.22
N THR A 100 -16.41 -8.80 -20.31
CA THR A 100 -15.91 -7.41 -20.37
C THR A 100 -14.38 -7.32 -20.45
N ILE A 101 -13.65 -8.17 -19.72
CA ILE A 101 -12.18 -8.19 -19.81
C ILE A 101 -11.72 -8.77 -21.14
N ALA A 102 -12.32 -9.85 -21.63
CA ALA A 102 -12.00 -10.43 -22.94
C ALA A 102 -12.25 -9.44 -24.10
N ASP A 103 -13.38 -8.72 -24.07
CA ASP A 103 -13.73 -7.70 -25.07
C ASP A 103 -12.70 -6.56 -25.05
N LEU A 104 -12.36 -6.03 -23.86
CA LEU A 104 -11.43 -4.90 -23.71
C LEU A 104 -10.00 -5.17 -24.20
N ILE A 105 -9.58 -6.44 -24.25
CA ILE A 105 -8.22 -6.84 -24.67
C ILE A 105 -8.18 -7.49 -26.05
N GLY A 106 -9.31 -7.55 -26.78
CA GLY A 106 -9.40 -8.17 -28.11
C GLY A 106 -9.23 -9.69 -28.10
N LEU A 107 -9.78 -10.37 -27.09
CA LEU A 107 -9.89 -11.83 -27.02
C LEU A 107 -11.22 -12.36 -27.58
N ASP A 108 -12.00 -11.56 -28.29
CA ASP A 108 -13.28 -11.93 -28.90
C ASP A 108 -13.16 -13.00 -30.03
N GLY A 109 -11.94 -13.28 -30.51
CA GLY A 109 -11.63 -14.39 -31.42
C GLY A 109 -11.28 -15.73 -30.75
N GLU A 110 -10.62 -16.63 -31.50
CA GLU A 110 -10.31 -18.01 -31.08
C GLU A 110 -9.57 -18.10 -29.73
N ILE A 111 -8.67 -17.16 -29.45
CA ILE A 111 -7.84 -17.15 -28.23
C ILE A 111 -8.70 -16.95 -26.97
N GLY A 112 -9.76 -16.14 -27.01
CA GLY A 112 -10.69 -16.06 -25.89
C GLY A 112 -11.69 -17.20 -25.84
N THR A 113 -11.88 -17.98 -26.92
CA THR A 113 -12.66 -19.24 -26.85
C THR A 113 -11.88 -20.38 -26.20
N GLU A 114 -10.55 -20.27 -26.13
CA GLU A 114 -9.69 -21.24 -25.47
C GLU A 114 -10.09 -21.45 -24.00
N ARG A 115 -10.42 -22.70 -23.68
CA ARG A 115 -10.93 -23.09 -22.36
C ARG A 115 -9.95 -22.76 -21.24
N GLU A 116 -8.65 -22.94 -21.46
CA GLU A 116 -7.62 -22.71 -20.46
C GLU A 116 -7.46 -21.21 -20.14
N THR A 117 -7.38 -20.36 -21.16
CA THR A 117 -7.35 -18.90 -21.01
C THR A 117 -8.57 -18.38 -20.24
N ARG A 118 -9.80 -18.82 -20.56
CA ARG A 118 -11.00 -18.49 -19.78
C ARG A 118 -10.95 -18.96 -18.32
N HIS A 119 -10.43 -20.17 -18.05
CA HIS A 119 -10.26 -20.67 -16.69
C HIS A 119 -9.24 -19.83 -15.90
N LYS A 120 -8.14 -19.41 -16.55
CA LYS A 120 -7.12 -18.56 -15.92
C LYS A 120 -7.67 -17.18 -15.55
N ILE A 121 -8.37 -16.51 -16.48
CA ILE A 121 -9.05 -15.22 -16.23
C ILE A 121 -10.03 -15.36 -15.07
N THR A 122 -10.89 -16.39 -15.09
CA THR A 122 -11.88 -16.65 -14.02
C THR A 122 -11.19 -16.87 -12.67
N ARG A 123 -10.09 -17.64 -12.63
CA ARG A 123 -9.29 -17.88 -11.42
C ARG A 123 -8.66 -16.59 -10.87
N ARG A 124 -8.10 -15.75 -11.74
CA ARG A 124 -7.46 -14.46 -11.36
C ARG A 124 -8.48 -13.39 -10.95
N LEU A 125 -9.71 -13.42 -11.48
CA LEU A 125 -10.80 -12.52 -11.09
C LEU A 125 -11.51 -12.91 -9.80
N ARG A 126 -11.56 -14.20 -9.45
CA ARG A 126 -12.26 -14.70 -8.26
C ARG A 126 -11.97 -13.91 -6.97
N PRO A 127 -10.72 -13.53 -6.63
CA PRO A 127 -10.39 -12.67 -5.48
C PRO A 127 -11.07 -11.29 -5.44
N PHE A 128 -11.50 -10.75 -6.58
CA PHE A 128 -12.17 -9.44 -6.71
C PHE A 128 -13.70 -9.53 -6.59
N LEU A 129 -14.25 -10.73 -6.76
CA LEU A 129 -15.70 -10.96 -6.82
C LEU A 129 -16.26 -11.53 -5.51
N TYR A 130 -15.38 -11.81 -4.55
CA TYR A 130 -15.74 -12.18 -3.19
C TYR A 130 -16.52 -11.06 -2.48
N GLN A 131 -17.62 -11.43 -1.84
CA GLN A 131 -18.34 -10.56 -0.92
C GLN A 131 -17.54 -10.42 0.37
N THR A 132 -17.31 -9.18 0.79
CA THR A 132 -16.59 -8.86 2.01
C THR A 132 -17.45 -9.12 3.25
N ALA A 133 -16.83 -9.61 4.33
CA ALA A 133 -17.51 -9.93 5.58
C ALA A 133 -17.14 -8.88 6.66
N PRO A 134 -17.96 -7.83 6.86
CA PRO A 134 -17.72 -6.79 7.85
C PRO A 134 -17.99 -7.28 9.29
N ALA A 135 -17.53 -6.54 10.30
CA ALA A 135 -17.77 -6.81 11.72
C ALA A 135 -17.29 -8.18 12.25
N HIS A 136 -16.34 -8.81 11.56
CA HIS A 136 -15.78 -10.11 11.91
C HIS A 136 -14.46 -10.00 12.68
N THR A 137 -14.39 -10.72 13.80
CA THR A 137 -13.18 -10.94 14.60
C THR A 137 -12.58 -12.31 14.32
N MET A 138 -11.29 -12.47 14.60
CA MET A 138 -10.59 -13.75 14.43
C MET A 138 -9.41 -13.86 15.41
N VAL A 139 -8.88 -15.07 15.61
CA VAL A 139 -7.78 -15.34 16.54
C VAL A 139 -6.60 -15.94 15.79
N ILE A 140 -5.43 -15.32 15.93
CA ILE A 140 -4.16 -15.79 15.41
C ILE A 140 -3.41 -16.54 16.52
N GLU A 141 -2.81 -17.66 16.14
CA GLU A 141 -1.93 -18.49 16.95
C GLU A 141 -0.49 -18.18 16.51
N ILE A 142 0.30 -17.61 17.43
CA ILE A 142 1.69 -17.20 17.19
C ILE A 142 2.59 -18.17 17.98
N PRO A 143 3.29 -19.11 17.30
CA PRO A 143 4.27 -19.97 17.95
C PRO A 143 5.44 -19.14 18.49
N LEU A 144 5.86 -19.40 19.72
CA LEU A 144 7.03 -18.78 20.35
C LEU A 144 8.19 -19.79 20.46
N SER A 145 9.38 -19.27 20.79
CA SER A 145 10.63 -20.04 20.85
C SER A 145 10.75 -21.02 22.02
N ASP A 146 9.77 -21.01 22.94
CA ASP A 146 9.68 -21.86 24.13
C ASP A 146 8.53 -22.90 24.01
N ASP A 147 8.17 -23.25 22.76
CA ASP A 147 7.04 -24.10 22.36
C ASP A 147 5.66 -23.61 22.84
N SER A 148 5.57 -22.43 23.45
CA SER A 148 4.30 -21.82 23.84
C SER A 148 3.61 -21.15 22.64
N ILE A 149 2.27 -21.11 22.67
CA ILE A 149 1.46 -20.45 21.64
C ILE A 149 0.84 -19.19 22.22
N GLN A 150 1.23 -18.02 21.69
CA GLN A 150 0.59 -16.76 22.01
C GLN A 150 -0.66 -16.57 21.14
N LEU A 151 -1.83 -16.53 21.77
CA LEU A 151 -3.09 -16.19 21.11
C LEU A 151 -3.25 -14.66 20.99
N ARG A 152 -3.61 -14.17 19.80
CA ARG A 152 -3.95 -12.77 19.53
C ARG A 152 -5.26 -12.65 18.77
N GLN A 153 -6.26 -12.03 19.39
CA GLN A 153 -7.46 -11.61 18.68
C GLN A 153 -7.14 -10.39 17.82
N ILE A 154 -7.66 -10.36 16.59
CA ILE A 154 -7.68 -9.20 15.71
C ILE A 154 -9.10 -8.97 15.16
N GLY A 155 -9.33 -7.77 14.62
CA GLY A 155 -10.63 -7.28 14.17
C GLY A 155 -11.38 -6.47 15.23
N PRO A 156 -12.62 -6.03 14.97
CA PRO A 156 -13.44 -6.42 13.82
C PRO A 156 -12.94 -5.88 12.48
N THR A 157 -13.32 -6.56 11.41
CA THR A 157 -13.23 -6.04 10.03
C THR A 157 -14.15 -4.83 9.81
N ASP A 158 -13.69 -3.92 8.94
CA ASP A 158 -14.43 -2.75 8.48
C ASP A 158 -15.51 -3.11 7.44
N SER A 159 -16.14 -2.10 6.81
CA SER A 159 -17.12 -2.30 5.74
C SER A 159 -16.56 -3.02 4.50
N ASN A 160 -15.25 -2.98 4.29
CA ASN A 160 -14.56 -3.64 3.19
C ASN A 160 -14.07 -5.05 3.57
N GLY A 161 -14.43 -5.56 4.76
CA GLY A 161 -13.95 -6.86 5.24
C GLY A 161 -12.47 -6.86 5.64
N ILE A 162 -11.85 -5.69 5.82
CA ILE A 162 -10.43 -5.53 6.14
C ILE A 162 -10.27 -5.19 7.61
N SER A 163 -9.28 -5.81 8.27
CA SER A 163 -8.81 -5.45 9.61
C SER A 163 -7.32 -5.17 9.53
N SER A 164 -6.92 -3.90 9.65
CA SER A 164 -5.54 -3.51 9.96
C SER A 164 -5.44 -3.09 11.43
N GLN A 165 -4.58 -3.75 12.20
CA GLN A 165 -4.38 -3.47 13.62
C GLN A 165 -2.92 -3.63 14.02
N THR A 166 -2.38 -2.65 14.77
CA THR A 166 -1.06 -2.81 15.41
C THR A 166 -1.20 -3.56 16.73
N VAL A 167 -0.52 -4.70 16.86
CA VAL A 167 -0.48 -5.50 18.09
C VAL A 167 0.92 -5.49 18.71
N ASP A 168 0.98 -5.45 20.05
CA ASP A 168 2.22 -5.67 20.81
C ASP A 168 2.45 -7.19 20.95
N LEU A 169 3.62 -7.68 20.54
CA LEU A 169 4.05 -9.07 20.65
C LEU A 169 4.87 -9.26 21.94
N CYS A 170 4.50 -10.24 22.76
CA CYS A 170 5.09 -10.39 24.11
C CYS A 170 6.26 -11.38 24.14
N SER A 171 7.22 -11.24 23.22
CA SER A 171 8.37 -12.14 23.13
C SER A 171 9.64 -11.48 23.68
N ARG A 172 10.19 -12.07 24.76
CA ARG A 172 11.32 -11.49 25.51
C ARG A 172 12.70 -11.73 24.87
N HIS A 173 12.75 -12.50 23.78
CA HIS A 173 13.97 -13.11 23.24
C HIS A 173 14.07 -13.19 21.70
N LEU A 174 13.18 -12.54 20.92
CA LEU A 174 13.32 -12.57 19.45
C LEU A 174 14.39 -11.59 18.97
N ALA A 175 15.32 -12.11 18.17
CA ALA A 175 16.41 -11.36 17.55
C ALA A 175 15.97 -10.66 16.25
N ASP A 176 16.75 -9.68 15.81
CA ASP A 176 16.61 -9.11 14.46
C ASP A 176 16.83 -10.21 13.39
N GLY A 177 16.09 -10.14 12.30
CA GLY A 177 16.09 -11.17 11.24
C GLY A 177 15.27 -12.43 11.55
N THR A 178 14.74 -12.61 12.77
CA THR A 178 13.90 -13.78 13.08
C THR A 178 12.66 -13.79 12.20
N ARG A 179 12.22 -14.96 11.74
CA ARG A 179 10.94 -15.17 11.04
C ARG A 179 10.06 -16.13 11.84
N ILE A 180 8.81 -15.77 12.08
CA ILE A 180 7.79 -16.64 12.69
C ILE A 180 6.63 -16.79 11.73
N ARG A 181 6.20 -18.04 11.48
CA ARG A 181 4.93 -18.31 10.80
C ARG A 181 3.82 -18.40 11.84
N SER A 182 2.82 -17.54 11.71
CA SER A 182 1.63 -17.54 12.56
C SER A 182 0.43 -18.10 11.77
N TYR A 183 -0.52 -18.71 12.47
CA TYR A 183 -1.65 -19.43 11.87
C TYR A 183 -2.99 -18.86 12.33
N LEU A 184 -4.03 -18.98 11.50
CA LEU A 184 -5.38 -18.64 11.90
C LEU A 184 -6.03 -19.81 12.66
N ARG A 185 -6.52 -19.54 13.87
CA ARG A 185 -7.16 -20.54 14.72
C ARG A 185 -8.43 -21.08 14.06
N GLY A 186 -8.54 -22.42 13.98
CA GLY A 186 -9.71 -23.09 13.40
C GLY A 186 -9.70 -23.22 11.87
N TRP A 187 -8.55 -22.99 11.23
CA TRP A 187 -8.32 -23.19 9.79
C TRP A 187 -7.33 -24.32 9.47
N GLU A 188 -7.06 -25.22 10.42
CA GLU A 188 -6.27 -26.45 10.21
C GLU A 188 -4.86 -26.20 9.59
N GLY A 189 -4.31 -25.00 9.77
CA GLY A 189 -3.02 -24.57 9.22
C GLY A 189 -3.08 -23.99 7.79
N GLU A 190 -4.23 -24.02 7.10
CA GLU A 190 -4.37 -23.53 5.72
C GLU A 190 -4.15 -22.02 5.56
N VAL A 191 -4.50 -21.23 6.59
CA VAL A 191 -4.34 -19.77 6.59
C VAL A 191 -3.23 -19.38 7.55
N SER A 192 -2.17 -18.80 6.99
CA SER A 192 -0.96 -18.40 7.72
C SER A 192 -0.36 -17.10 7.19
N MET A 193 0.49 -16.46 8.00
CA MET A 193 1.34 -15.32 7.63
C MET A 193 2.75 -15.50 8.16
N ASP A 194 3.74 -15.04 7.42
CA ASP A 194 5.12 -14.90 7.89
C ASP A 194 5.33 -13.49 8.48
N THR A 195 5.75 -13.42 9.74
CA THR A 195 6.21 -12.19 10.40
C THR A 195 7.72 -12.19 10.47
N VAL A 196 8.38 -11.17 9.90
CA VAL A 196 9.83 -10.95 10.03
C VAL A 196 10.09 -9.88 11.10
N PHE A 197 11.04 -10.11 12.00
CA PHE A 197 11.35 -9.20 13.10
C PHE A 197 12.51 -8.29 12.72
N ALA A 198 12.24 -7.00 12.53
CA ALA A 198 13.20 -5.98 12.11
C ALA A 198 13.59 -5.05 13.26
N GLY A 199 14.83 -5.22 13.75
CA GLY A 199 15.45 -4.37 14.76
C GLY A 199 15.55 -2.90 14.34
N PRO A 200 15.96 -2.00 15.24
CA PRO A 200 15.93 -0.56 14.97
C PRO A 200 16.90 -0.08 13.89
N GLU A 201 17.99 -0.82 13.63
CA GLU A 201 19.11 -0.42 12.76
C GLU A 201 19.28 -1.44 11.62
N GLY A 202 20.15 -1.15 10.64
CA GLY A 202 20.27 -1.92 9.38
C GLY A 202 19.44 -1.34 8.24
N TRP A 203 19.23 -2.12 7.16
CA TRP A 203 18.59 -1.64 5.93
C TRP A 203 17.09 -1.94 5.81
N LEU A 204 16.40 -1.09 5.06
CA LEU A 204 15.14 -1.38 4.37
C LEU A 204 15.36 -1.30 2.86
N LEU A 205 14.68 -2.18 2.12
CA LEU A 205 14.40 -1.96 0.71
C LEU A 205 12.92 -1.62 0.55
N ILE A 206 12.62 -0.48 -0.07
CA ILE A 206 11.27 -0.12 -0.50
C ILE A 206 11.24 -0.26 -2.02
N SER A 207 10.64 -1.36 -2.49
CA SER A 207 10.51 -1.71 -3.90
C SER A 207 9.08 -1.42 -4.35
N ASP A 208 8.89 -0.78 -5.49
CA ASP A 208 7.65 -0.95 -6.25
C ASP A 208 7.55 -2.37 -6.85
N ILE A 209 6.38 -2.75 -7.36
CA ILE A 209 6.13 -4.03 -8.03
C ILE A 209 5.99 -3.88 -9.56
N ASP A 210 5.14 -2.96 -10.00
CA ASP A 210 4.54 -3.00 -11.33
C ASP A 210 5.39 -2.19 -12.34
N ASP A 211 5.97 -2.89 -13.32
CA ASP A 211 7.04 -2.45 -14.24
C ASP A 211 8.42 -2.20 -13.60
N THR A 212 8.50 -2.23 -12.26
CA THR A 212 9.76 -2.32 -11.50
C THR A 212 10.31 -3.75 -11.47
N ILE A 213 9.56 -4.71 -10.92
CA ILE A 213 9.97 -6.12 -10.84
C ILE A 213 9.08 -7.09 -11.61
N LYS A 214 7.81 -6.74 -11.84
CA LYS A 214 6.84 -7.52 -12.62
C LYS A 214 6.49 -6.78 -13.90
N TYR A 215 6.56 -7.43 -15.06
CA TYR A 215 6.06 -6.84 -16.30
C TYR A 215 4.53 -6.65 -16.23
N THR A 216 4.06 -5.42 -16.44
CA THR A 216 2.67 -5.02 -16.17
C THR A 216 2.07 -4.08 -17.22
N MET A 217 2.88 -3.24 -17.86
CA MET A 217 2.48 -2.24 -18.85
C MET A 217 1.52 -1.19 -18.26
N THR A 218 1.87 -0.57 -17.14
CA THR A 218 0.96 0.35 -16.43
C THR A 218 0.73 1.70 -17.11
N SER A 219 1.43 2.00 -18.20
CA SER A 219 1.06 3.06 -19.15
C SER A 219 -0.13 2.69 -20.05
N GLU A 220 -0.47 1.40 -20.19
CA GLU A 220 -1.52 0.91 -21.09
C GLU A 220 -2.66 0.20 -20.34
N PRO A 221 -3.90 0.75 -20.33
CA PRO A 221 -5.05 0.13 -19.67
C PRO A 221 -5.31 -1.33 -20.04
N THR A 222 -5.18 -1.68 -21.32
CA THR A 222 -5.34 -3.04 -21.84
C THR A 222 -4.17 -3.95 -21.46
N GLY A 223 -2.95 -3.41 -21.43
CA GLY A 223 -1.74 -4.06 -20.95
C GLY A 223 -1.87 -4.52 -19.50
N ILE A 224 -2.35 -3.67 -18.59
CA ILE A 224 -2.61 -4.02 -17.18
C ILE A 224 -3.57 -5.22 -17.08
N LEU A 225 -4.68 -5.20 -17.82
CA LEU A 225 -5.67 -6.29 -17.78
C LEU A 225 -5.08 -7.60 -18.32
N ARG A 226 -4.37 -7.53 -19.45
CA ARG A 226 -3.76 -8.68 -20.12
C ARG A 226 -2.68 -9.33 -19.25
N THR A 227 -1.72 -8.55 -18.74
CA THR A 227 -0.63 -9.06 -17.90
C THR A 227 -1.10 -9.59 -16.54
N THR A 228 -2.21 -9.07 -16.01
CA THR A 228 -2.74 -9.49 -14.70
C THR A 228 -3.66 -10.72 -14.80
N PHE A 229 -4.57 -10.77 -15.79
CA PHE A 229 -5.63 -11.78 -15.85
C PHE A 229 -5.39 -12.90 -16.87
N VAL A 230 -4.59 -12.67 -17.92
CA VAL A 230 -4.42 -13.59 -19.07
C VAL A 230 -3.03 -14.20 -19.12
N GLU A 231 -1.99 -13.39 -18.98
CA GLU A 231 -0.61 -13.86 -19.12
C GLU A 231 -0.09 -14.52 -17.83
N SER A 232 1.01 -15.26 -17.97
CA SER A 232 1.78 -15.71 -16.81
C SER A 232 2.62 -14.55 -16.32
N ALA A 233 2.60 -14.27 -15.01
CA ALA A 233 3.45 -13.22 -14.44
C ALA A 233 4.92 -13.54 -14.68
N ARG A 234 5.66 -12.56 -15.19
CA ARG A 234 7.08 -12.68 -15.51
C ARG A 234 7.87 -11.56 -14.83
N PRO A 235 9.04 -11.86 -14.26
CA PRO A 235 9.93 -10.82 -13.77
C PRO A 235 10.45 -9.96 -14.92
N ILE A 236 10.76 -8.70 -14.61
CA ILE A 236 11.60 -7.87 -15.47
C ILE A 236 12.98 -8.54 -15.59
N ARG A 237 13.59 -8.49 -16.78
CA ARG A 237 14.91 -9.08 -17.04
C ARG A 237 15.96 -8.44 -16.12
N GLY A 238 16.88 -9.25 -15.57
CA GLY A 238 17.98 -8.80 -14.71
C GLY A 238 17.58 -8.40 -13.28
N THR A 239 16.31 -8.08 -13.00
CA THR A 239 15.92 -7.61 -11.65
C THR A 239 15.99 -8.70 -10.57
N PRO A 240 15.73 -10.00 -10.81
CA PRO A 240 16.01 -11.04 -9.82
C PRO A 240 17.49 -11.10 -9.42
N GLN A 241 18.41 -10.89 -10.38
CA GLN A 241 19.85 -10.87 -10.15
C GLN A 241 20.27 -9.64 -9.33
N LEU A 242 19.76 -8.45 -9.67
CA LEU A 242 19.95 -7.24 -8.88
C LEU A 242 19.43 -7.40 -7.44
N TYR A 243 18.26 -8.00 -7.26
CA TYR A 243 17.62 -8.14 -5.95
C TYR A 243 18.36 -9.20 -5.10
N PHE A 244 18.88 -10.26 -5.72
CA PHE A 244 19.79 -11.20 -5.08
C PHE A 244 21.13 -10.53 -4.67
N HIS A 245 21.69 -9.66 -5.51
CA HIS A 245 22.89 -8.89 -5.18
C HIS A 245 22.64 -7.94 -3.99
N ILE A 246 21.53 -7.19 -3.99
CA ILE A 246 21.09 -6.36 -2.86
C ILE A 246 20.94 -7.18 -1.57
N GLN A 247 20.32 -8.37 -1.63
CA GLN A 247 20.20 -9.25 -0.47
C GLN A 247 21.56 -9.64 0.11
N ARG A 248 22.57 -9.88 -0.75
CA ARG A 248 23.92 -10.24 -0.32
C ARG A 248 24.72 -9.07 0.25
N GLN A 249 24.55 -7.86 -0.30
CA GLN A 249 25.34 -6.69 0.11
C GLN A 249 24.75 -5.95 1.32
N LEU A 250 23.42 -5.83 1.40
CA LEU A 250 22.75 -4.96 2.39
C LEU A 250 21.92 -5.74 3.42
N VAL A 251 21.58 -7.00 3.14
CA VAL A 251 20.68 -7.85 3.96
C VAL A 251 19.43 -7.06 4.45
N PRO A 252 18.67 -6.39 3.56
CA PRO A 252 17.62 -5.48 3.96
C PRO A 252 16.36 -6.20 4.41
N MET A 253 15.49 -5.48 5.11
CA MET A 253 14.10 -5.89 5.30
C MET A 253 13.27 -5.41 4.10
N TRP A 254 12.48 -6.32 3.53
CA TRP A 254 11.83 -6.13 2.24
C TRP A 254 10.42 -5.58 2.38
N PHE A 255 10.15 -4.45 1.74
CA PHE A 255 8.84 -3.84 1.62
C PHE A 255 8.49 -3.61 0.15
N TYR A 256 7.39 -4.21 -0.30
CA TYR A 256 6.89 -4.10 -1.67
C TYR A 256 5.68 -3.17 -1.69
N LEU A 257 5.85 -1.93 -2.16
CA LEU A 257 4.89 -0.84 -2.10
C LEU A 257 4.30 -0.55 -3.49
N SER A 258 3.18 -1.19 -3.80
CA SER A 258 2.48 -1.04 -5.07
C SER A 258 1.13 -0.32 -4.91
N ALA A 259 0.75 0.42 -5.96
CA ALA A 259 -0.58 1.01 -6.12
C ALA A 259 -1.68 -0.03 -6.43
N SER A 260 -1.29 -1.27 -6.76
CA SER A 260 -2.18 -2.42 -6.99
C SER A 260 -3.21 -2.60 -5.86
N PRO A 261 -4.44 -3.03 -6.19
CA PRO A 261 -5.48 -3.29 -5.19
C PRO A 261 -5.13 -4.52 -4.33
N TYR A 262 -5.52 -4.50 -3.06
CA TYR A 262 -5.26 -5.58 -2.11
C TYR A 262 -5.80 -6.96 -2.54
N ASN A 263 -6.80 -7.02 -3.43
CA ASN A 263 -7.30 -8.28 -4.02
C ASN A 263 -6.23 -9.04 -4.83
N LEU A 264 -5.15 -8.36 -5.27
CA LEU A 264 -4.00 -9.01 -5.90
C LEU A 264 -3.01 -9.62 -4.89
N TYR A 265 -3.23 -9.50 -3.57
CA TYR A 265 -2.32 -10.02 -2.55
C TYR A 265 -1.91 -11.49 -2.78
N PRO A 266 -2.83 -12.46 -3.00
CA PRO A 266 -2.42 -13.85 -3.23
C PRO A 266 -1.54 -14.03 -4.47
N PHE A 267 -1.83 -13.28 -5.54
CA PHE A 267 -1.09 -13.33 -6.80
C PHE A 267 0.31 -12.70 -6.69
N LEU A 268 0.40 -11.52 -6.09
CA LEU A 268 1.66 -10.81 -5.93
C LEU A 268 2.57 -11.50 -4.90
N ARG A 269 1.98 -12.12 -3.86
CA ARG A 269 2.70 -12.98 -2.92
C ARG A 269 3.26 -14.22 -3.62
N GLU A 270 2.43 -14.95 -4.40
CA GLU A 270 2.86 -16.09 -5.22
C GLU A 270 4.05 -15.68 -6.12
N PHE A 271 3.94 -14.54 -6.82
CA PHE A 271 4.99 -14.01 -7.68
C PHE A 271 6.28 -13.66 -6.93
N ILE A 272 6.19 -12.93 -5.81
CA ILE A 272 7.36 -12.55 -4.99
C ILE A 272 8.06 -13.79 -4.44
N TYR A 273 7.33 -14.74 -3.84
CA TYR A 273 7.92 -15.99 -3.32
C TYR A 273 8.54 -16.88 -4.41
N THR A 274 8.17 -16.68 -5.68
CA THR A 274 8.74 -17.45 -6.82
C THR A 274 10.05 -16.85 -7.33
N TYR A 275 10.19 -15.52 -7.34
CA TYR A 275 11.27 -14.83 -8.06
C TYR A 275 12.15 -13.90 -7.20
N PHE A 276 11.73 -13.55 -5.97
CA PHE A 276 12.34 -12.51 -5.15
C PHE A 276 12.38 -12.89 -3.66
N THR A 277 13.05 -12.08 -2.82
CA THR A 277 13.05 -12.30 -1.37
C THR A 277 11.68 -11.97 -0.78
N PRO A 278 11.05 -12.86 0.02
CA PRO A 278 9.77 -12.58 0.67
C PRO A 278 9.84 -11.38 1.64
N GLY A 279 8.85 -10.50 1.56
CA GLY A 279 8.74 -9.28 2.36
C GLY A 279 7.30 -8.86 2.63
N THR A 280 7.12 -7.70 3.26
CA THR A 280 5.80 -7.11 3.51
C THR A 280 5.24 -6.49 2.23
N LEU A 281 4.05 -6.91 1.80
CA LEU A 281 3.34 -6.29 0.67
C LEU A 281 2.41 -5.17 1.18
N MET A 282 2.63 -3.96 0.71
CA MET A 282 1.81 -2.78 0.99
C MET A 282 0.98 -2.45 -0.25
N LEU A 283 -0.26 -2.96 -0.27
CA LEU A 283 -1.21 -2.83 -1.37
C LEU A 283 -2.34 -1.86 -1.03
N ARG A 284 -2.96 -1.30 -2.07
CA ARG A 284 -3.97 -0.27 -1.92
C ARG A 284 -5.32 -0.84 -1.48
N GLU A 285 -5.88 -0.23 -0.45
CA GLU A 285 -7.31 -0.34 -0.12
C GLU A 285 -8.11 0.45 -1.18
N SER A 286 -8.54 -0.24 -2.23
CA SER A 286 -9.42 0.33 -3.27
C SER A 286 -10.57 -0.60 -3.55
N SER A 287 -11.78 -0.05 -3.63
CA SER A 287 -12.98 -0.83 -3.96
C SER A 287 -12.97 -1.26 -5.42
N TRP A 288 -12.83 -2.56 -5.67
CA TRP A 288 -13.20 -3.15 -6.95
C TRP A 288 -14.72 -3.11 -7.07
N MET A 289 -15.20 -2.18 -7.89
CA MET A 289 -16.61 -2.08 -8.30
C MET A 289 -16.76 -2.47 -9.78
N ASP A 290 -15.79 -2.08 -10.60
CA ASP A 290 -15.68 -2.38 -12.02
C ASP A 290 -14.21 -2.33 -12.49
N VAL A 291 -14.01 -2.68 -13.76
CA VAL A 291 -12.70 -2.69 -14.45
C VAL A 291 -12.08 -1.28 -14.54
N GLY A 292 -12.89 -0.22 -14.56
CA GLY A 292 -12.41 1.16 -14.56
C GLY A 292 -11.81 1.59 -13.22
N SER A 293 -12.46 1.25 -12.11
CA SER A 293 -11.94 1.45 -10.75
C SER A 293 -10.60 0.73 -10.55
N PHE A 294 -10.49 -0.50 -11.08
CA PHE A 294 -9.25 -1.27 -11.09
C PHE A 294 -8.11 -0.53 -11.79
N ILE A 295 -8.29 -0.14 -13.06
CA ILE A 295 -7.24 0.57 -13.83
C ILE A 295 -6.89 1.93 -13.18
N ARG A 296 -7.88 2.60 -12.57
CA ARG A 296 -7.66 3.83 -11.79
C ARG A 296 -6.82 3.61 -10.54
N SER A 297 -6.87 2.43 -9.91
CA SER A 297 -6.07 2.14 -8.71
C SER A 297 -4.56 2.20 -8.96
N PHE A 298 -4.08 1.80 -10.14
CA PHE A 298 -2.67 1.91 -10.53
C PHE A 298 -2.23 3.36 -10.80
N THR A 299 -3.15 4.18 -11.33
CA THR A 299 -2.80 5.44 -12.00
C THR A 299 -3.14 6.71 -11.22
N THR A 300 -4.15 6.67 -10.34
CA THR A 300 -4.70 7.86 -9.66
C THR A 300 -4.16 7.98 -8.23
N TYR A 301 -3.78 9.18 -7.77
CA TYR A 301 -3.23 9.44 -6.41
C TYR A 301 -2.04 8.54 -5.98
N THR A 302 -1.27 8.03 -6.95
CA THR A 302 -0.19 7.07 -6.68
C THR A 302 1.00 7.69 -5.94
N MET A 303 1.28 8.97 -6.16
CA MET A 303 2.33 9.68 -5.41
C MET A 303 1.97 9.79 -3.92
N GLU A 304 0.76 10.28 -3.63
CA GLU A 304 0.25 10.51 -2.29
C GLU A 304 0.12 9.20 -1.51
N TYR A 305 -0.37 8.14 -2.16
CA TYR A 305 -0.41 6.79 -1.60
C TYR A 305 0.98 6.27 -1.22
N LYS A 306 1.97 6.40 -2.11
CA LYS A 306 3.34 5.92 -1.83
C LYS A 306 3.99 6.74 -0.72
N VAL A 307 3.93 8.08 -0.78
CA VAL A 307 4.48 8.97 0.26
C VAL A 307 3.86 8.68 1.62
N ASN A 308 2.53 8.56 1.73
CA ASN A 308 1.85 8.27 2.99
C ASN A 308 2.27 6.92 3.61
N ASN A 309 2.54 5.91 2.80
CA ASN A 309 3.03 4.63 3.29
C ASN A 309 4.51 4.67 3.68
N MET A 310 5.36 5.39 2.95
CA MET A 310 6.75 5.60 3.35
C MET A 310 6.86 6.43 4.66
N GLU A 311 5.95 7.37 4.91
CA GLU A 311 5.82 8.07 6.20
C GLU A 311 5.39 7.16 7.36
N ARG A 312 4.65 6.08 7.08
CA ARG A 312 4.36 5.02 8.08
C ARG A 312 5.63 4.21 8.36
N LEU A 313 6.36 3.82 7.31
CA LEU A 313 7.62 3.10 7.45
C LEU A 313 8.69 3.91 8.19
N HIS A 314 8.85 5.20 7.88
CA HIS A 314 9.79 6.07 8.60
C HIS A 314 9.46 6.16 10.09
N ARG A 315 8.17 6.29 10.47
CA ARG A 315 7.77 6.29 11.89
C ARG A 315 8.02 4.95 12.61
N SER A 316 7.99 3.83 11.88
CA SER A 316 8.28 2.49 12.42
C SER A 316 9.78 2.17 12.47
N PHE A 317 10.56 2.69 11.51
CA PHE A 317 11.98 2.39 11.28
C PHE A 317 12.85 3.66 11.10
N PRO A 318 12.79 4.66 11.99
CA PRO A 318 13.43 5.97 11.78
C PRO A 318 14.96 5.93 11.80
N LYS A 319 15.53 4.81 12.26
CA LYS A 319 16.97 4.57 12.38
C LYS A 319 17.54 3.64 11.31
N ARG A 320 16.68 2.96 10.53
CA ARG A 320 17.15 2.13 9.41
C ARG A 320 17.52 3.02 8.23
N GLN A 321 18.46 2.54 7.43
CA GLN A 321 18.84 3.16 6.17
C GLN A 321 17.94 2.62 5.05
N VAL A 322 17.55 3.44 4.08
CA VAL A 322 16.60 3.04 3.02
C VAL A 322 17.22 3.13 1.64
N LEU A 323 17.06 2.05 0.87
CA LEU A 323 17.18 2.02 -0.58
C LEU A 323 15.77 1.95 -1.18
N CYS A 324 15.43 2.91 -2.04
CA CYS A 324 14.17 2.90 -2.80
C CYS A 324 14.43 2.42 -4.23
N ILE A 325 13.58 1.54 -4.78
CA ILE A 325 13.64 1.10 -6.18
C ILE A 325 12.24 1.16 -6.79
N GLY A 326 12.12 1.79 -7.95
CA GLY A 326 10.85 1.91 -8.68
C GLY A 326 11.05 2.15 -10.17
N ASP A 327 9.97 2.49 -10.87
CA ASP A 327 9.93 2.59 -12.33
C ASP A 327 9.70 4.03 -12.85
N SER A 328 9.89 4.23 -14.15
CA SER A 328 9.61 5.51 -14.81
C SER A 328 8.17 5.67 -15.31
N THR A 329 7.37 4.59 -15.44
CA THR A 329 5.99 4.67 -15.93
C THR A 329 5.03 5.23 -14.88
N GLN A 330 5.22 4.93 -13.59
CA GLN A 330 4.40 5.46 -12.49
C GLN A 330 4.94 6.77 -11.92
N LYS A 331 4.73 7.01 -10.62
CA LYS A 331 5.03 8.28 -9.91
C LYS A 331 6.17 8.14 -8.90
N ASP A 332 7.00 7.14 -9.10
CA ASP A 332 8.07 6.75 -8.20
C ASP A 332 9.20 7.78 -8.12
N PRO A 333 9.66 8.42 -9.22
CA PRO A 333 10.60 9.52 -9.15
C PRO A 333 10.10 10.66 -8.24
N GLU A 334 8.84 11.09 -8.42
CA GLU A 334 8.25 12.16 -7.63
C GLU A 334 8.01 11.75 -6.16
N ALA A 335 7.52 10.53 -5.92
CA ALA A 335 7.25 10.03 -4.57
C ALA A 335 8.53 9.79 -3.76
N TYR A 336 9.56 9.22 -4.37
CA TYR A 336 10.86 8.99 -3.71
C TYR A 336 11.64 10.28 -3.50
N ALA A 337 11.54 11.24 -4.42
CA ALA A 337 12.09 12.57 -4.20
C ALA A 337 11.39 13.31 -3.06
N GLU A 338 10.05 13.24 -2.98
CA GLU A 338 9.27 13.87 -1.90
C GLU A 338 9.62 13.30 -0.51
N ILE A 339 9.70 11.97 -0.36
CA ILE A 339 10.06 11.38 0.93
C ILE A 339 11.53 11.67 1.31
N TYR A 340 12.45 11.76 0.33
CA TYR A 340 13.82 12.21 0.58
C TYR A 340 13.86 13.65 1.10
N ARG A 341 13.10 14.58 0.49
CA ARG A 341 13.05 15.98 0.97
C ARG A 341 12.57 16.10 2.41
N ARG A 342 11.65 15.23 2.83
CA ARG A 342 11.15 15.19 4.21
C ARG A 342 12.13 14.54 5.19
N HIS A 343 12.79 13.46 4.76
CA HIS A 343 13.69 12.65 5.61
C HIS A 343 15.05 12.40 4.91
N PRO A 344 15.86 13.45 4.66
CA PRO A 344 17.05 13.37 3.79
C PRO A 344 18.20 12.52 4.36
N THR A 345 18.14 12.21 5.66
CA THR A 345 19.09 11.31 6.32
C THR A 345 18.65 9.83 6.30
N TRP A 346 17.39 9.54 5.98
CA TRP A 346 16.78 8.21 6.03
C TRP A 346 16.96 7.46 4.71
N VAL A 347 16.57 8.08 3.58
CA VAL A 347 16.77 7.54 2.23
C VAL A 347 18.21 7.80 1.78
N LYS A 348 18.95 6.72 1.54
CA LYS A 348 20.37 6.76 1.12
C LYS A 348 20.54 6.72 -0.38
N ALA A 349 19.66 5.99 -1.08
CA ALA A 349 19.67 5.91 -2.53
C ALA A 349 18.27 5.66 -3.11
N ILE A 350 18.06 6.12 -4.34
CA ILE A 350 16.84 5.99 -5.13
C ILE A 350 17.23 5.50 -6.52
N LEU A 351 16.79 4.29 -6.89
CA LEU A 351 17.06 3.70 -8.21
C LEU A 351 15.76 3.68 -9.02
N ILE A 352 15.75 4.35 -10.16
CA ILE A 352 14.60 4.40 -11.07
C ILE A 352 14.92 3.59 -12.32
N ARG A 353 14.23 2.47 -12.52
CA ARG A 353 14.25 1.75 -13.79
C ARG A 353 13.56 2.60 -14.85
N LYS A 354 14.31 3.05 -15.85
CA LYS A 354 13.78 3.66 -17.07
C LYS A 354 13.22 2.55 -17.95
N VAL A 355 11.89 2.47 -17.99
CA VAL A 355 11.18 1.46 -18.78
C VAL A 355 11.25 1.85 -20.26
N THR A 356 11.68 0.93 -21.11
CA THR A 356 11.83 1.13 -22.56
C THR A 356 11.10 0.06 -23.39
N ASP A 357 10.57 -0.97 -22.73
CA ASP A 357 9.87 -2.13 -23.30
C ASP A 357 8.34 -2.01 -23.29
N VAL A 358 7.81 -0.79 -23.12
CA VAL A 358 6.36 -0.49 -23.14
C VAL A 358 6.12 0.80 -23.97
N PRO A 359 5.02 0.91 -24.74
CA PRO A 359 4.74 2.11 -25.55
C PRO A 359 4.44 3.39 -24.75
N HIS A 360 4.50 4.53 -25.45
CA HIS A 360 4.05 5.86 -25.00
C HIS A 360 4.77 6.41 -23.76
N LEU A 361 6.08 6.14 -23.65
CA LEU A 361 6.91 6.53 -22.52
C LEU A 361 7.77 7.79 -22.75
N GLU A 362 7.68 8.46 -23.89
CA GLU A 362 8.53 9.61 -24.24
C GLU A 362 8.44 10.74 -23.19
N GLY A 363 7.22 11.10 -22.79
CA GLY A 363 7.00 12.08 -21.71
C GLY A 363 7.38 11.56 -20.32
N LYS A 364 7.18 10.25 -20.07
CA LYS A 364 7.49 9.58 -18.80
C LYS A 364 9.00 9.49 -18.55
N ASN A 365 9.77 9.24 -19.61
CA ASN A 365 11.23 9.10 -19.61
C ASN A 365 11.98 10.41 -19.91
N SER A 366 11.27 11.54 -20.03
CA SER A 366 11.90 12.83 -20.33
C SER A 366 12.95 13.20 -19.26
N PRO A 367 14.19 13.55 -19.65
CA PRO A 367 15.21 14.03 -18.72
C PRO A 367 14.73 15.22 -17.88
N GLU A 368 13.90 16.08 -18.47
CA GLU A 368 13.28 17.24 -17.83
C GLU A 368 12.39 16.83 -16.66
N ARG A 369 11.62 15.74 -16.78
CA ARG A 369 10.83 15.21 -15.67
C ARG A 369 11.73 14.73 -14.54
N PHE A 370 12.77 13.96 -14.82
CA PHE A 370 13.67 13.47 -13.78
C PHE A 370 14.42 14.61 -13.07
N ARG A 371 14.96 15.59 -13.82
CA ARG A 371 15.57 16.80 -13.27
C ARG A 371 14.59 17.62 -12.42
N THR A 372 13.32 17.69 -12.82
CA THR A 372 12.27 18.38 -12.04
C THR A 372 11.93 17.60 -10.77
N ALA A 373 11.74 16.28 -10.87
CA ALA A 373 11.42 15.40 -9.76
C ALA A 373 12.52 15.42 -8.69
N PHE A 374 13.79 15.31 -9.09
CA PHE A 374 14.96 15.29 -8.22
C PHE A 374 15.63 16.67 -8.02
N LYS A 375 14.94 17.77 -8.34
CA LYS A 375 15.47 19.13 -8.09
C LYS A 375 15.88 19.29 -6.61
N GLU A 376 17.06 19.86 -6.39
CA GLU A 376 17.68 20.08 -5.06
C GLU A 376 18.03 18.80 -4.28
N ILE A 377 17.97 17.61 -4.91
CA ILE A 377 18.46 16.35 -4.35
C ILE A 377 19.86 16.07 -4.90
N PRO A 378 20.86 15.73 -4.06
CA PRO A 378 22.22 15.45 -4.51
C PRO A 378 22.26 14.33 -5.57
N GLU A 379 23.03 14.53 -6.64
CA GLU A 379 23.10 13.59 -7.77
C GLU A 379 23.57 12.19 -7.36
N ASN A 380 24.38 12.08 -6.31
CA ASN A 380 24.84 10.79 -5.77
C ASN A 380 23.77 9.98 -5.01
N VAL A 381 22.57 10.55 -4.79
CA VAL A 381 21.46 9.89 -4.09
C VAL A 381 20.51 9.20 -5.07
N TRP A 382 20.43 9.63 -6.33
CA TRP A 382 19.47 9.07 -7.29
C TRP A 382 20.15 8.60 -8.57
N THR A 383 19.63 7.53 -9.17
CA THR A 383 20.17 6.98 -10.41
C THR A 383 19.02 6.46 -11.26
N VAL A 384 18.98 6.89 -12.52
CA VAL A 384 18.10 6.34 -13.55
C VAL A 384 18.91 5.33 -14.36
N PHE A 385 18.41 4.11 -14.52
CA PHE A 385 19.11 3.00 -15.19
C PHE A 385 18.18 2.27 -16.15
N GLU A 386 18.71 1.67 -17.21
CA GLU A 386 17.94 0.82 -18.14
C GLU A 386 18.22 -0.67 -17.87
N GLU A 387 19.50 -1.04 -17.73
CA GLU A 387 19.94 -2.40 -17.40
C GLU A 387 20.30 -2.52 -15.90
N PRO A 388 19.78 -3.53 -15.16
CA PRO A 388 19.98 -3.65 -13.72
C PRO A 388 21.44 -3.74 -13.25
N GLU A 389 22.36 -4.18 -14.12
CA GLU A 389 23.80 -4.24 -13.86
C GLU A 389 24.44 -2.85 -13.65
N GLU A 390 23.88 -1.78 -14.23
CA GLU A 390 24.41 -0.41 -14.12
C GLU A 390 24.47 0.07 -12.66
N VAL A 391 23.55 -0.40 -11.82
CA VAL A 391 23.40 0.05 -10.42
C VAL A 391 24.10 -0.85 -9.40
N TYR A 392 24.78 -1.93 -9.82
CA TYR A 392 25.50 -2.82 -8.89
C TYR A 392 26.56 -2.04 -8.09
N GLN A 393 27.33 -1.18 -8.76
CA GLN A 393 28.31 -0.32 -8.09
C GLN A 393 27.69 0.70 -7.13
N VAL A 394 26.41 1.06 -7.31
CA VAL A 394 25.69 1.90 -6.34
C VAL A 394 25.45 1.09 -5.07
N VAL A 395 24.94 -0.14 -5.21
CA VAL A 395 24.69 -1.07 -4.09
C VAL A 395 25.98 -1.40 -3.33
N ASP A 396 27.07 -1.69 -4.04
CA ASP A 396 28.38 -1.99 -3.44
C ASP A 396 28.96 -0.79 -2.64
N ARG A 397 28.71 0.45 -3.06
CA ARG A 397 29.10 1.64 -2.28
C ARG A 397 28.24 1.83 -1.03
N LEU A 398 26.97 1.44 -1.06
CA LEU A 398 26.08 1.54 0.10
C LEU A 398 26.51 0.60 1.22
N SER A 399 26.91 -0.65 0.91
CA SER A 399 27.40 -1.60 1.93
C SER A 399 28.70 -1.13 2.60
N GLN A 400 29.59 -0.47 1.86
CA GLN A 400 30.84 0.09 2.38
C GLN A 400 30.63 1.28 3.32
N SER A 401 29.55 2.05 3.18
CA SER A 401 29.31 3.27 3.97
C SER A 401 28.84 3.05 5.42
N ILE A 402 28.91 1.80 5.90
CA ILE A 402 28.56 1.36 7.26
C ILE A 402 29.79 0.95 8.09
N LEU A 403 30.96 0.81 7.44
CA LEU A 403 32.27 0.59 8.06
C LEU A 403 33.00 1.92 8.29
#